data_AF-A0A1Q6LTB7-F1
#
_entry.id   AF-A0A1Q6LTB7-F1
#
_cell.length_a   1.000
_cell.length_b   1.000
_cell.length_c   1.000
_cell.angle_alpha   90.00
_cell.angle_beta   90.00
_cell.angle_gamma   90.00
#
_symmetry.space_group_name_H-M   'P 1'
#
loop_
_entity.id
_entity.type
_entity.pdbx_description
1 polymer ?
#
loop_
_entity_poly.entity_id
_entity_poly.type
_entity_poly.pdbx_seq_one_letter_code
_entity_poly.pdbx_strand_id
1 'polypeptide(L)' 'MKAIIETGGKQYTVTEGTEIYVEKVTGEAGDTVTFDKVLMLDGKVGMPYVENAKVVG' A
#
# COMPACT_ATOMS: atom_id res chain seq x y z
N MET A 1 -2.03 -2.84 12.54
CA MET A 1 -0.88 -2.43 11.71
C MET A 1 -1.28 -1.21 10.89
N LYS A 2 -0.43 -0.18 10.78
CA LYS A 2 -0.69 1.02 9.98
C LYS A 2 0.43 1.22 8.97
N ALA A 3 0.07 1.39 7.70
CA ALA A 3 1.01 1.64 6.62
C ALA A 3 0.63 2.87 5.79
N ILE A 4 1.61 3.45 5.12
CA ILE A 4 1.39 4.41 4.02
C ILE A 4 1.94 3.78 2.75
N ILE A 5 1.09 3.62 1.74
CA ILE A 5 1.46 3.08 0.43
C ILE A 5 1.39 4.15 -0.65
N GLU A 6 2.18 4.00 -1.71
CA GLU A 6 2.10 4.81 -2.92
C GLU A 6 1.52 3.97 -4.07
N THR A 7 0.43 4.43 -4.65
CA THR A 7 -0.13 3.88 -5.89
C THR A 7 -0.77 5.00 -6.70
N GLY A 8 -0.75 4.89 -8.03
CA GLY A 8 -1.29 5.93 -8.92
C GLY A 8 -0.65 7.33 -8.75
N GLY A 9 0.55 7.41 -8.16
CA GLY A 9 1.22 8.69 -7.83
C GLY A 9 0.66 9.40 -6.59
N LYS A 10 -0.23 8.74 -5.83
CA LYS A 10 -0.82 9.25 -4.59
C LYS A 10 -0.42 8.37 -3.40
N GLN A 11 -0.50 8.95 -2.21
CA GLN A 11 -0.23 8.25 -0.96
C GLN A 11 -1.53 7.94 -0.22
N TYR A 12 -1.65 6.71 0.26
CA TYR A 12 -2.83 6.24 1.00
C TYR A 12 -2.40 5.67 2.34
N THR A 13 -3.09 6.07 3.41
CA THR A 13 -2.91 5.48 4.74
C THR A 13 -3.87 4.30 4.88
N VAL A 14 -3.36 3.14 5.24
CA VAL A 14 -4.14 1.90 5.32
C VAL A 14 -3.87 1.17 6.64
N THR A 15 -4.89 0.48 7.12
CA THR A 15 -4.80 -0.57 8.13
C THR A 15 -5.50 -1.83 7.62
N GLU A 16 -5.30 -2.96 8.29
CA GLU A 16 -6.07 -4.18 8.00
C GLU A 16 -7.58 -3.90 7.98
N GLY A 17 -8.27 -4.40 6.96
CA GLY A 17 -9.71 -4.18 6.74
C GLY A 17 -10.09 -2.79 6.20
N THR A 18 -9.13 -1.91 5.90
CA THR A 18 -9.45 -0.60 5.29
C THR A 18 -9.79 -0.77 3.82
N GLU A 19 -10.98 -0.31 3.43
CA GLU A 19 -11.32 -0.14 2.01
C GLU A 19 -10.83 1.22 1.52
N ILE A 20 -10.14 1.22 0.38
CA ILE A 20 -9.66 2.44 -0.28
C ILE A 20 -10.05 2.47 -1.75
N TYR A 21 -10.31 3.66 -2.26
CA TYR A 21 -10.47 3.88 -3.70
C TYR A 21 -9.14 4.36 -4.26
N VAL A 22 -8.66 3.65 -5.28
CA VAL A 22 -7.40 3.93 -5.95
C VAL A 22 -7.62 4.01 -7.45
N GLU A 23 -6.62 4.53 -8.16
CA GLU A 23 -6.55 4.45 -9.62
C GLU A 23 -6.59 2.99 -10.10
N LYS A 24 -6.87 2.81 -11.40
CA LYS A 24 -6.98 1.47 -11.99
C LYS A 24 -5.71 0.64 -11.75
N VAL A 25 -5.90 -0.52 -11.13
CA VAL A 25 -4.88 -1.55 -10.92
C VAL A 25 -5.05 -2.69 -11.92
N THR A 26 -3.98 -3.46 -12.16
CA THR A 26 -4.03 -4.66 -13.01
C THR A 26 -4.63 -5.81 -12.21
N GLY A 27 -5.61 -6.51 -12.78
CA GLY A 27 -6.29 -7.65 -12.17
C GLY A 27 -7.80 -7.61 -12.42
N GLU A 28 -8.47 -8.68 -12.05
CA GLU A 28 -9.93 -8.78 -12.03
C GLU A 28 -10.48 -8.61 -10.61
N ALA A 29 -11.80 -8.46 -10.49
CA ALA A 29 -12.43 -8.36 -9.18
C ALA A 29 -12.21 -9.66 -8.38
N GLY A 30 -11.65 -9.53 -7.18
CA GLY A 30 -11.30 -10.66 -6.31
C GLY A 30 -9.84 -11.12 -6.45
N ASP A 31 -9.08 -10.60 -7.42
CA ASP A 31 -7.65 -10.83 -7.47
C ASP A 31 -6.94 -10.11 -6.33
N THR A 32 -5.92 -10.77 -5.79
CA THR A 32 -5.03 -10.19 -4.80
C THR A 32 -4.08 -9.19 -5.46
N VAL A 33 -4.03 -7.97 -4.93
CA VAL A 33 -3.13 -6.91 -5.38
C VAL A 33 -2.05 -6.69 -4.34
N THR A 34 -0.79 -6.68 -4.78
CA THR A 34 0.36 -6.37 -3.91
C THR A 34 0.87 -4.95 -4.19
N PHE A 35 1.01 -4.17 -3.13
CA PHE A 35 1.60 -2.84 -3.14
C PHE A 35 2.99 -2.88 -2.50
N ASP A 36 4.03 -2.88 -3.33
CA ASP A 36 5.43 -2.96 -2.88
C ASP A 36 6.02 -1.59 -2.47
N LYS A 37 5.38 -0.50 -2.89
CA LYS A 37 5.79 0.86 -2.55
C LYS A 37 5.20 1.29 -1.21
N VAL A 38 5.86 0.88 -0.13
CA VAL A 38 5.47 1.24 1.24
C VAL A 38 6.38 2.37 1.74
N LEU A 39 5.81 3.55 2.03
CA LEU A 39 6.57 4.71 2.54
C LEU A 39 6.73 4.67 4.05
N MET A 40 5.77 4.09 4.76
CA MET A 40 5.81 3.95 6.22
C MET A 40 5.12 2.66 6.65
N LEU A 41 5.68 2.01 7.68
CA LEU A 41 5.07 0.87 8.34
C LEU A 41 5.25 1.00 9.86
N ASP A 42 4.15 1.03 10.60
CA ASP A 42 4.10 1.16 12.07
C ASP A 42 5.04 2.23 12.64
N GLY A 43 5.08 3.39 11.98
CA GLY A 43 5.91 4.54 12.38
C GLY A 43 7.34 4.51 11.84
N LYS A 44 7.80 3.40 11.25
CA LYS A 44 9.09 3.36 10.53
C LYS A 44 8.92 3.96 9.14
N VAL A 45 9.56 5.10 8.89
CA VAL A 45 9.55 5.79 7.59
C VAL A 45 10.71 5.33 6.73
N GLY A 46 10.42 5.05 5.46
CA GLY A 46 11.39 4.63 4.45
C GLY A 46 12.17 5.79 3.81
N MET A 47 13.23 5.44 3.08
CA MET A 47 14.04 6.39 2.30
C MET A 47 14.50 5.72 0.99
N PRO A 48 13.74 5.81 -0.13
CA PRO A 48 12.40 6.40 -0.26
C PRO A 48 11.27 5.49 0.25
N TYR A 49 11.50 4.18 0.35
CA TYR A 49 10.53 3.17 0.78
C TYR A 49 11.08 2.34 1.93
N VAL A 50 10.20 1.66 2.67
CA VAL A 50 10.57 0.71 3.72
C VAL A 50 11.04 -0.58 3.02
N GLU A 51 12.30 -0.95 3.22
CA GLU A 51 12.85 -2.17 2.62
C GLU A 51 12.09 -3.42 3.07
N ASN A 52 11.85 -4.33 2.11
CA ASN A 52 11.15 -5.60 2.30
C ASN A 52 9.72 -5.49 2.88
N ALA A 53 9.09 -4.31 2.77
CA ALA A 53 7.69 -4.13 3.13
C ALA A 53 6.77 -4.26 1.91
N LYS A 54 5.62 -4.91 2.11
CA LYS A 54 4.55 -5.00 1.13
C LYS A 54 3.20 -4.96 1.83
N VAL A 55 2.20 -4.39 1.17
CA VAL A 55 0.80 -4.45 1.60
C VAL A 55 0.03 -5.26 0.57
N VAL A 56 -0.82 -6.17 1.05
CA VAL A 56 -1.63 -7.05 0.22
C VAL A 56 -3.09 -6.75 0.48
N GLY A 57 -3.87 -6.60 -0.58
CA GLY A 57 -5.31 -6.31 -0.53
C GLY A 57 -6.07 -6.98 -1.67
#